data_AF-A0A9P4YGA1-F1
#
_entry.id   AF-A0A9P4YGA1-F1
#
_cell.length_a   1.000
_cell.length_b   1.000
_cell.length_c   1.000
_cell.angle_alpha   90.00
_cell.angle_beta   90.00
_cell.angle_gamma   90.00
#
_symmetry.space_group_name_H-M   'P 1'
#
loop_
_entity.id
_entity.type
_entity.pdbx_description
1 polymer ?
#
loop_
_entity_poly.entity_id
_entity_poly.type
_entity_poly.pdbx_seq_one_letter_code
_entity_poly.pdbx_strand_id
1 'polypeptide(L)'
;MPSHKSSLVELLSLPNELLLIIAESLPTTDISNLIKTCNRFALLLQKTIYAGAADFKVKNNLPALAWAADNGRNSMVQAILDGAKEPIKNSTLLLALYMACQHSNAEVAEMILIILPVAPEQSDNKAAKYFFVGMQSSNMTEKARN
;
A
#
# COMPACT_ATOMS: atom_id res chain seq x y z
N MET A 1 -6.65 52.78 -9.12
CA MET A 1 -7.41 51.80 -8.33
C MET A 1 -6.43 50.84 -7.70
N PRO A 2 -6.46 50.61 -6.37
CA PRO A 2 -5.46 49.78 -5.72
C PRO A 2 -5.78 48.32 -6.04
N SER A 3 -5.03 47.72 -6.97
CA SER A 3 -5.03 46.27 -7.14
C SER A 3 -4.34 45.68 -5.91
N HIS A 4 -5.13 45.14 -4.98
CA HIS A 4 -4.63 44.41 -3.83
C HIS A 4 -3.59 43.38 -4.31
N LYS A 5 -2.32 43.65 -4.02
CA LYS A 5 -1.28 42.62 -3.98
C LYS A 5 -1.70 41.65 -2.88
N SER A 6 -2.41 40.59 -3.24
CA SER A 6 -2.57 39.44 -2.37
C SER A 6 -1.21 38.77 -2.27
N SER A 7 -0.33 39.29 -1.42
CA SER A 7 0.94 38.67 -1.06
C SER A 7 0.70 37.51 -0.08
N LEU A 8 -0.30 36.68 -0.36
CA LEU A 8 -0.44 35.37 0.24
C LEU A 8 0.46 34.48 -0.61
N VAL A 9 1.47 33.87 0.01
CA VAL A 9 2.26 32.84 -0.65
C VAL A 9 1.27 31.78 -1.12
N GLU A 10 1.00 31.74 -2.43
CA GLU A 10 0.16 30.69 -2.99
C GLU A 10 0.86 29.37 -2.69
N LEU A 11 0.14 28.41 -2.10
CA LEU A 11 0.73 27.13 -1.71
C LEU A 11 1.42 26.43 -2.90
N LEU A 12 0.92 26.67 -4.12
CA LEU A 12 1.49 26.18 -5.38
C LEU A 12 2.79 26.90 -5.79
N SER A 13 3.12 28.06 -5.22
CA SER A 13 4.40 28.73 -5.49
C SER A 13 5.56 28.11 -4.70
N LEU A 14 5.28 27.27 -3.71
CA LEU A 14 6.30 26.63 -2.89
C LEU A 14 7.07 25.55 -3.68
N PRO A 15 8.39 25.41 -3.40
CA PRO A 15 9.18 24.27 -3.82
C PRO A 15 8.60 22.93 -3.32
N ASN A 16 8.91 21.85 -4.04
CA ASN A 16 8.40 20.52 -3.71
C ASN A 16 8.88 20.05 -2.33
N GLU A 17 10.09 20.44 -1.90
CA GLU A 17 10.61 20.05 -0.58
C GLU A 17 9.74 20.62 0.55
N LEU A 18 9.36 21.90 0.46
CA LEU A 18 8.52 22.54 1.47
C LEU A 18 7.11 21.94 1.51
N LEU A 19 6.57 21.59 0.35
CA LEU A 19 5.27 20.91 0.25
C LEU A 19 5.30 19.53 0.89
N LEU A 20 6.39 18.78 0.72
CA LEU A 20 6.57 17.47 1.34
C LEU A 20 6.69 17.57 2.86
N ILE A 21 7.45 18.56 3.38
CA ILE A 21 7.57 18.82 4.83
C ILE A 21 6.20 19.17 5.43
N ILE A 22 5.43 20.03 4.75
CA ILE A 22 4.07 20.36 5.18
C ILE A 22 3.22 19.08 5.22
N ALA A 23 3.29 18.24 4.19
CA ALA A 23 2.55 16.98 4.15
C ALA A 23 2.95 16.00 5.25
N GLU A 24 4.23 15.93 5.65
CA GLU A 24 4.67 15.10 6.77
C GLU A 24 4.09 15.54 8.12
N SER A 25 3.75 16.82 8.26
CA SER A 25 3.12 17.38 9.47
C SER A 25 1.60 17.23 9.53
N LEU A 26 0.97 16.77 8.44
CA LEU A 26 -0.48 16.66 8.33
C LEU A 26 -0.98 15.23 8.57
N PRO A 27 -2.21 15.06 9.11
CA PRO A 27 -2.82 13.74 9.21
C PRO A 27 -3.15 13.21 7.80
N THR A 28 -3.16 11.88 7.63
CA THR A 28 -3.38 11.22 6.33
C THR A 28 -4.72 11.60 5.68
N THR A 29 -5.74 11.92 6.47
CA THR A 29 -7.03 12.43 5.99
C THR A 29 -6.88 13.76 5.25
N ASP A 30 -6.08 14.68 5.77
CA ASP A 30 -5.87 16.00 5.17
C ASP A 30 -5.00 15.92 3.93
N ILE A 31 -3.97 15.05 3.94
CA ILE A 31 -3.18 14.76 2.75
C ILE A 31 -4.08 14.18 1.65
N SER A 32 -5.00 13.27 1.98
CA SER A 32 -5.98 12.72 1.03
C SER A 32 -6.89 13.80 0.44
N ASN A 33 -7.30 14.77 1.26
CA ASN A 33 -8.08 15.91 0.79
C ASN A 33 -7.25 16.83 -0.12
N LEU A 34 -6.00 17.13 0.26
CA LEU A 34 -5.08 17.93 -0.56
C LEU A 34 -4.83 17.31 -1.94
N ILE A 35 -4.62 15.99 -2.00
CA ILE A 35 -4.45 15.25 -3.26
C ILE A 35 -5.64 15.45 -4.21
N LYS A 36 -6.87 15.54 -3.67
CA LYS A 36 -8.08 15.76 -4.48
C LYS A 36 -8.20 17.17 -5.04
N THR A 37 -7.46 18.14 -4.50
CA THR A 37 -7.58 19.56 -4.91
C THR A 37 -6.84 19.86 -6.21
N CYS A 38 -5.67 19.26 -6.44
CA CYS A 38 -4.89 19.53 -7.64
C CYS A 38 -4.00 18.35 -8.07
N ASN A 39 -3.75 18.26 -9.38
CA ASN A 39 -2.98 17.16 -9.95
C ASN A 39 -1.51 17.15 -9.49
N ARG A 40 -0.93 18.34 -9.22
CA ARG A 40 0.45 18.44 -8.71
C ARG A 40 0.57 17.82 -7.32
N PHE A 41 -0.38 18.09 -6.42
CA PHE A 41 -0.41 17.47 -5.11
C PHE A 41 -0.71 15.98 -5.20
N ALA A 42 -1.58 15.56 -6.12
CA ALA A 42 -1.79 14.14 -6.38
C ALA A 42 -0.47 13.43 -6.70
N LEU A 43 0.31 13.94 -7.66
CA LEU A 43 1.58 13.31 -8.04
C LEU A 43 2.65 13.36 -6.93
N LEU A 44 2.73 14.47 -6.19
CA LEU A 44 3.77 14.68 -5.18
C LEU A 44 3.48 13.93 -3.87
N LEU A 45 2.23 14.00 -3.38
CA LEU A 45 1.84 13.51 -2.06
C LEU A 45 1.31 12.08 -2.09
N GLN A 46 1.00 11.52 -3.26
CA GLN A 46 0.58 10.12 -3.35
C GLN A 46 1.68 9.17 -2.85
N LYS A 47 2.96 9.50 -3.10
CA LYS A 47 4.10 8.77 -2.54
C LYS A 47 4.17 8.84 -1.01
N THR A 48 3.89 10.01 -0.43
CA THR A 48 3.94 10.18 1.04
C THR A 48 2.82 9.41 1.73
N ILE A 49 1.63 9.32 1.12
CA ILE A 49 0.57 8.45 1.62
C ILE A 49 1.01 6.99 1.55
N TYR A 50 1.49 6.51 0.40
CA TYR A 50 1.87 5.11 0.24
C TYR A 50 2.97 4.66 1.19
N ALA A 51 3.90 5.56 1.51
CA ALA A 51 4.99 5.30 2.43
C ALA A 51 4.57 4.92 3.87
N GLY A 52 3.38 5.37 4.31
CA GLY A 52 2.79 5.01 5.60
C GLY A 52 1.48 4.22 5.49
N ALA A 53 1.05 3.88 4.28
CA ALA A 53 -0.30 3.35 4.05
C ALA A 53 -0.42 1.85 4.22
N ALA A 54 0.67 1.08 4.31
CA ALA A 54 0.58 -0.39 4.31
C ALA A 54 -0.43 -0.91 5.34
N ASP A 55 -0.33 -0.43 6.58
CA ASP A 55 -1.24 -0.73 7.68
C ASP A 55 -2.43 0.24 7.81
N PHE A 56 -2.47 1.30 7.00
CA PHE A 56 -3.56 2.28 7.03
C PHE A 56 -4.86 1.59 6.66
N LYS A 57 -5.86 1.74 7.50
CA LYS A 57 -7.13 1.06 7.31
C LYS A 57 -8.03 1.85 6.38
N VAL A 58 -8.38 1.25 5.26
CA VAL A 58 -9.36 1.77 4.32
C VAL A 58 -10.77 1.33 4.72
N LYS A 59 -11.75 1.52 3.82
CA LYS A 59 -13.13 1.05 4.05
C LYS A 59 -13.14 -0.42 4.48
N ASN A 60 -14.04 -0.75 5.40
CA ASN A 60 -14.19 -2.08 6.01
C ASN A 60 -13.01 -2.50 6.91
N ASN A 61 -12.22 -1.55 7.43
CA ASN A 61 -11.12 -1.81 8.38
C ASN A 61 -9.99 -2.68 7.79
N LEU A 62 -9.92 -2.75 6.44
CA LEU A 62 -8.92 -3.53 5.72
C LEU A 62 -7.64 -2.70 5.56
N PRO A 63 -6.43 -3.26 5.80
CA PRO A 63 -5.18 -2.58 5.49
C PRO A 63 -5.11 -2.19 4.01
N ALA A 64 -4.54 -1.03 3.69
CA ALA A 64 -4.51 -0.53 2.31
C ALA A 64 -3.75 -1.46 1.37
N LEU A 65 -2.68 -2.12 1.85
CA LEU A 65 -1.95 -3.12 1.08
C LEU A 65 -2.84 -4.32 0.72
N ALA A 66 -3.64 -4.81 1.67
CA ALA A 66 -4.55 -5.92 1.42
C ALA A 66 -5.69 -5.54 0.46
N TRP A 67 -6.23 -4.32 0.61
CA TRP A 67 -7.20 -3.79 -0.34
C TRP A 67 -6.63 -3.63 -1.76
N ALA A 68 -5.37 -3.20 -1.86
CA ALA A 68 -4.66 -3.08 -3.14
C ALA A 68 -4.53 -4.42 -3.85
N ALA A 69 -4.11 -5.45 -3.10
CA ALA A 69 -3.98 -6.81 -3.59
C ALA A 69 -5.33 -7.39 -4.04
N ASP A 70 -6.37 -7.19 -3.23
CA ASP A 70 -7.75 -7.61 -3.51
C ASP A 70 -8.30 -7.01 -4.81
N ASN A 71 -7.94 -5.76 -5.11
CA ASN A 71 -8.43 -5.04 -6.29
C ASN A 71 -7.49 -5.13 -7.50
N GLY A 72 -6.44 -5.97 -7.46
CA GLY A 72 -5.48 -6.10 -8.56
C GLY A 72 -4.70 -4.82 -8.87
N ARG A 73 -4.46 -3.98 -7.86
CA ARG A 73 -3.83 -2.66 -8.01
C ARG A 73 -2.30 -2.79 -7.92
N ASN A 74 -1.69 -3.49 -8.88
CA ASN A 74 -0.28 -3.91 -8.84
C ASN A 74 0.68 -2.73 -8.63
N SER A 75 0.52 -1.64 -9.40
CA SER A 75 1.35 -0.44 -9.24
C SER A 75 1.20 0.21 -7.85
N MET A 76 0.03 0.06 -7.22
CA MET A 76 -0.22 0.58 -5.88
C MET A 76 0.39 -0.31 -4.81
N VAL A 77 0.33 -1.64 -4.98
CA VAL A 77 1.06 -2.59 -4.13
C VAL A 77 2.54 -2.25 -4.17
N GLN A 78 3.14 -2.18 -5.36
CA GLN A 78 4.56 -1.85 -5.53
C GLN A 78 4.92 -0.53 -4.85
N ALA A 79 4.14 0.54 -5.06
CA ALA A 79 4.41 1.84 -4.45
C ALA A 79 4.29 1.83 -2.91
N ILE A 80 3.40 1.02 -2.33
CA ILE A 80 3.29 0.85 -0.88
C ILE A 80 4.49 0.08 -0.33
N LEU A 81 4.91 -0.98 -1.02
CA LEU A 81 6.04 -1.81 -0.61
C LEU A 81 7.37 -1.05 -0.70
N ASP A 82 7.62 -0.35 -1.81
CA ASP A 82 8.83 0.45 -2.02
C ASP A 82 8.89 1.69 -1.12
N GLY A 83 7.73 2.26 -0.80
CA GLY A 83 7.62 3.46 0.00
C GLY A 83 7.69 3.22 1.50
N ALA A 84 7.55 1.99 1.98
CA ALA A 84 7.40 1.67 3.39
C ALA A 84 8.57 2.20 4.22
N LYS A 85 8.33 3.24 5.03
CA LYS A 85 9.34 3.82 5.94
C LYS A 85 9.60 2.93 7.16
N GLU A 86 8.61 2.13 7.54
CA GLU A 86 8.63 1.22 8.68
C GLU A 86 8.35 -0.21 8.22
N PRO A 87 8.83 -1.25 8.95
CA PRO A 87 8.51 -2.63 8.64
C PRO A 87 7.00 -2.88 8.62
N ILE A 88 6.49 -3.42 7.51
CA ILE A 88 5.07 -3.77 7.38
C ILE A 88 4.77 -4.97 8.29
N LYS A 89 3.66 -4.93 9.01
CA LYS A 89 3.24 -6.04 9.87
C LYS A 89 3.02 -7.32 9.07
N ASN A 90 3.50 -8.45 9.58
CA ASN A 90 3.27 -9.76 8.99
C ASN A 90 1.77 -10.06 8.79
N SER A 91 0.90 -9.63 9.71
CA SER A 91 -0.55 -9.79 9.56
C SER A 91 -1.10 -9.11 8.30
N THR A 92 -0.56 -7.95 7.95
CA THR A 92 -0.95 -7.17 6.77
C THR A 92 -0.40 -7.81 5.50
N LEU A 93 0.87 -8.22 5.49
CA LEU A 93 1.50 -8.93 4.38
C LEU A 93 0.79 -10.25 4.07
N LEU A 94 0.51 -11.06 5.10
CA LEU A 94 -0.20 -12.34 4.95
C LEU A 94 -1.61 -12.16 4.40
N LEU A 95 -2.33 -11.13 4.88
CA LEU A 95 -3.67 -10.83 4.38
C LEU A 95 -3.63 -10.36 2.92
N ALA A 96 -2.67 -9.51 2.56
CA ALA A 96 -2.49 -9.07 1.18
C ALA A 96 -2.11 -10.23 0.25
N LEU A 97 -1.23 -11.12 0.68
CA LEU A 97 -0.88 -12.34 -0.05
C LEU A 97 -2.10 -13.24 -0.27
N TYR A 98 -2.91 -13.45 0.77
CA TYR A 98 -4.17 -14.20 0.66
C TYR A 98 -5.12 -13.59 -0.37
N MET A 99 -5.32 -12.27 -0.36
CA MET A 99 -6.18 -11.59 -1.33
C MET A 99 -5.63 -11.66 -2.77
N ALA A 100 -4.31 -11.53 -2.95
CA ALA A 100 -3.65 -11.65 -4.25
C ALA A 100 -3.87 -13.04 -4.86
N CYS A 101 -3.70 -14.10 -4.05
CA CYS A 101 -3.88 -15.47 -4.49
C CYS A 101 -5.33 -15.82 -4.81
N GLN A 102 -6.31 -15.32 -4.04
CA GLN A 102 -7.73 -15.51 -4.37
C GLN A 102 -8.08 -14.98 -5.77
N HIS A 103 -7.39 -13.93 -6.22
CA HIS A 103 -7.60 -13.31 -7.53
C HIS A 103 -6.57 -13.77 -8.59
N SER A 104 -5.78 -14.82 -8.30
CA SER A 104 -4.73 -15.34 -9.18
C SER A 104 -3.71 -14.30 -9.65
N ASN A 105 -3.43 -13.30 -8.81
CA ASN A 105 -2.49 -12.22 -9.10
C ASN A 105 -1.08 -12.60 -8.67
N ALA A 106 -0.40 -13.38 -9.52
CA ALA A 106 0.95 -13.89 -9.26
C ALA A 106 1.97 -12.76 -9.04
N GLU A 107 1.87 -11.66 -9.79
CA GLU A 107 2.80 -10.54 -9.69
C GLU A 107 2.80 -9.93 -8.28
N VAL A 108 1.61 -9.65 -7.73
CA VAL A 108 1.48 -9.11 -6.36
C VAL A 108 1.94 -10.13 -5.31
N ALA A 109 1.64 -11.41 -5.51
CA ALA A 109 2.08 -12.46 -4.60
C ALA A 109 3.61 -12.56 -4.55
N GLU A 110 4.28 -12.50 -5.70
CA GLU A 110 5.75 -12.49 -5.80
C GLU A 110 6.36 -11.27 -5.09
N MET A 111 5.84 -10.05 -5.33
CA MET A 111 6.30 -8.85 -4.64
C MET A 111 6.23 -8.98 -3.11
N ILE A 112 5.12 -9.51 -2.59
CA ILE A 112 4.90 -9.66 -1.14
C ILE A 112 5.83 -10.74 -0.56
N LEU A 113 6.07 -11.84 -1.29
CA LEU A 113 6.93 -12.94 -0.86
C LEU A 113 8.40 -12.53 -0.72
N ILE A 114 8.88 -11.55 -1.50
CA ILE A 114 10.24 -11.01 -1.36
C ILE A 114 10.43 -10.32 0.00
N ILE A 115 9.38 -9.65 0.49
CA ILE A 115 9.43 -8.84 1.71
C ILE A 115 9.10 -9.66 2.94
N LEU A 116 8.24 -10.67 2.81
CA LEU A 116 7.87 -11.54 3.92
C LEU A 116 9.07 -12.43 4.29
N PRO A 117 9.73 -12.22 5.46
CA PRO A 117 10.87 -13.02 5.86
C PRO A 117 10.36 -14.38 6.33
N VAL A 118 10.33 -15.34 5.40
CA VAL A 118 10.09 -16.77 5.64
C VAL A 118 8.62 -17.10 6.00
N ALA A 119 8.10 -18.13 5.32
CA ALA A 119 6.80 -18.71 5.60
C ALA A 119 6.66 -18.97 7.11
N PRO A 120 5.62 -18.46 7.79
CA PRO A 120 5.39 -18.79 9.18
C PRO A 120 5.02 -20.27 9.26
N GLU A 121 6.02 -21.14 9.43
CA GLU A 121 5.82 -22.54 9.80
C GLU A 121 5.01 -22.65 11.11
N GLN A 122 4.97 -21.59 11.91
CA GLN A 122 4.16 -21.49 13.12
C GLN A 122 3.47 -20.12 13.21
N SER A 123 2.41 -19.97 12.44
CA SER A 123 1.42 -18.91 12.68
C SER A 123 0.26 -19.51 13.48
N ASP A 124 0.02 -19.03 14.70
CA ASP A 124 -1.19 -19.32 15.49
C ASP A 124 -2.48 -18.90 14.77
N ASN A 125 -2.36 -18.05 13.75
CA ASN A 125 -3.45 -17.71 12.85
C ASN A 125 -3.74 -18.88 11.90
N LYS A 126 -4.82 -19.62 12.21
CA LYS A 126 -5.35 -20.74 11.42
C LYS A 126 -5.46 -20.45 9.92
N ALA A 127 -5.75 -19.22 9.53
CA ALA A 127 -5.90 -18.86 8.12
C ALA A 127 -4.59 -19.01 7.33
N ALA A 128 -3.46 -18.57 7.89
CA ALA A 128 -2.16 -18.73 7.25
C ALA A 128 -1.74 -20.20 7.18
N LYS A 129 -2.05 -20.99 8.22
CA LYS A 129 -1.80 -22.45 8.22
C LYS A 129 -2.54 -23.16 7.09
N TYR A 130 -3.84 -22.90 6.92
CA TYR A 130 -4.62 -23.51 5.82
C TYR A 130 -4.20 -22.99 4.44
N PHE A 131 -3.69 -21.76 4.35
CA PHE A 131 -3.16 -21.19 3.12
C PHE A 131 -1.90 -21.92 2.61
N PHE A 132 -0.92 -22.19 3.49
CA PHE A 132 0.28 -22.96 3.10
C PHE A 132 -0.03 -24.42 2.77
N VAL A 133 -0.96 -25.06 3.49
CA VAL A 133 -1.43 -26.43 3.21
C VAL A 133 -2.15 -26.49 1.85
N GLY A 134 -2.95 -25.47 1.51
CA GLY A 134 -3.62 -25.36 0.22
C GLY A 134 -2.63 -25.22 -0.94
N MET A 135 -1.64 -24.32 -0.80
CA MET A 135 -0.59 -24.11 -1.80
C MET A 135 0.28 -25.35 -2.04
N GLN A 136 0.67 -26.08 -0.99
CA GLN A 136 1.39 -27.34 -1.13
C GLN A 136 0.55 -28.40 -1.87
N SER A 137 -0.75 -28.45 -1.60
CA SER A 137 -1.66 -29.42 -2.24
C SER A 137 -1.85 -29.13 -3.72
N SER A 138 -1.99 -27.86 -4.11
CA SER A 138 -2.10 -27.46 -5.53
C SER A 138 -0.81 -27.74 -6.31
N ASN A 139 0.36 -27.51 -5.71
CA ASN A 139 1.65 -27.79 -6.35
C ASN A 139 1.90 -29.30 -6.53
N MET A 140 1.38 -30.14 -5.63
CA MET A 140 1.36 -31.60 -5.79
C MET A 140 0.44 -32.05 -6.93
N THR A 141 -0.71 -31.39 -7.13
CA THR A 141 -1.64 -31.75 -8.22
C THR A 141 -1.15 -31.34 -9.60
N GLU A 142 -0.37 -30.25 -9.71
CA GLU A 142 0.28 -29.84 -10.96
C GLU A 142 1.43 -30.77 -11.32
N LYS A 143 2.28 -31.15 -10.35
CA LYS A 143 3.38 -32.11 -10.56
C LYS A 143 2.91 -33.54 -10.88
N ALA A 144 1.70 -33.92 -10.46
CA ALA A 144 1.11 -35.21 -10.80
C ALA A 144 0.47 -35.24 -12.21
N ARG A 145 0.41 -34.09 -12.91
CA ARG A 145 -0.23 -33.94 -14.21
C ARG A 145 0.76 -33.79 -15.39
N ASN A 146 2.07 -33.72 -15.12
CA ASN A 146 3.17 -33.78 -16.09
C ASN A 146 3.97 -35.07 -15.94
#